data_AF-A0A3C0J0H6-F1
#
_entry.id   AF-A0A3C0J0H6-F1
#
_cell.length_a   1.000
_cell.length_b   1.000
_cell.length_c   1.000
_cell.angle_alpha   90.00
_cell.angle_beta   90.00
_cell.angle_gamma   90.00
#
_symmetry.space_group_name_H-M   'P 1'
#
loop_
_entity.id
_entity.type
_entity.pdbx_description
1 polymer ?
#
loop_
_entity_poly.entity_id
_entity_poly.type
_entity_poly.pdbx_seq_one_letter_code
_entity_poly.pdbx_strand_id
1 'polypeptide(L)'
;MIRMQVQLTEEQLEGLRAMASAEGGSVAELIRRGADMVLAGRGSVSREERVRRALSIAGKFRSGETDISVNHDKYLAEDFL
;
A
#
# COMPACT_ATOMS: atom_id res chain seq x y z
N MET A 1 -0.80 22.70 -10.29
CA MET A 1 -1.15 22.56 -8.86
C MET A 1 -1.96 23.77 -8.42
N ILE A 2 -2.80 23.62 -7.41
CA ILE A 2 -3.57 24.72 -6.78
C ILE A 2 -2.76 25.22 -5.57
N ARG A 3 -2.68 26.54 -5.36
CA ARG A 3 -1.99 27.13 -4.19
C ARG A 3 -2.90 27.06 -2.97
N MET A 4 -2.41 26.43 -1.90
CA MET A 4 -3.07 26.33 -0.61
C MET A 4 -2.06 26.67 0.49
N GLN A 5 -2.52 27.31 1.57
CA GLN A 5 -1.74 27.50 2.79
C GLN A 5 -2.24 26.54 3.85
N VAL A 6 -1.32 25.83 4.49
CA VAL A 6 -1.58 24.94 5.62
C VAL A 6 -0.61 25.28 6.74
N GLN A 7 -1.06 25.14 7.99
CA GLN A 7 -0.19 25.31 9.16
C GLN A 7 0.38 23.96 9.57
N LEU A 8 1.66 23.96 9.93
CA LEU A 8 2.36 22.79 10.48
C LEU A 8 2.92 23.20 11.85
N THR A 9 3.04 22.24 12.75
CA THR A 9 3.79 22.47 13.99
C THR A 9 5.28 22.62 13.69
N GLU A 10 6.02 23.22 14.61
CA GLU A 10 7.47 23.36 14.50
C GLU A 10 8.14 21.98 14.38
N GLU A 11 7.76 21.03 15.23
CA GLU A 11 8.24 19.64 15.19
C GLU A 11 7.98 18.97 13.83
N GLN A 12 6.79 19.15 13.24
CA GLN A 12 6.48 18.60 11.92
C GLN A 12 7.38 19.20 10.83
N LEU A 13 7.63 20.51 10.89
CA LEU A 13 8.46 21.20 9.92
C LEU A 13 9.93 20.77 10.03
N GLU A 14 10.45 20.63 11.26
CA GLU A 14 11.81 20.16 11.51
C GLU A 14 12.00 18.71 11.01
N GLY A 15 11.05 17.82 11.32
CA GLY A 15 11.07 16.44 10.84
C GLY A 15 11.08 16.35 9.31
N LEU A 16 10.23 17.15 8.63
CA LEU A 16 10.19 17.19 7.17
C LEU A 16 11.48 17.73 6.56
N ARG A 17 12.13 18.72 7.19
CA ARG A 17 13.42 19.27 6.72
C ARG A 17 14.54 18.25 6.84
N ALA A 18 14.62 17.54 7.97
CA ALA A 18 15.61 16.49 8.18
C ALA A 18 15.47 15.37 7.14
N MET A 19 14.23 14.92 6.89
CA MET A 19 13.93 13.90 5.89
C MET A 19 14.25 14.37 4.46
N ALA A 20 13.89 15.59 4.11
CA ALA A 20 14.21 16.16 2.80
C ALA A 20 15.72 16.22 2.55
N SER A 21 16.49 16.62 3.56
CA SER A 21 17.95 16.68 3.49
C SER A 21 18.58 15.30 3.34
N ALA A 22 18.03 14.28 3.99
CA ALA A 22 18.53 12.90 3.90
C ALA A 22 18.23 12.26 2.53
N GLU A 23 17.07 12.55 1.95
CA GLU A 23 16.60 11.95 0.68
C GLU A 23 17.03 12.75 -0.58
N GLY A 24 17.65 13.93 -0.42
CA GLY A 24 18.01 14.80 -1.54
C GLY A 24 16.80 15.44 -2.24
N GLY A 25 15.70 15.66 -1.49
CA GLY A 25 14.42 16.16 -2.00
C GLY A 25 13.99 17.49 -1.38
N SER A 26 12.73 17.87 -1.61
CA SER A 26 12.14 19.09 -1.03
C SER A 26 11.03 18.79 -0.02
N VAL A 27 10.88 19.66 0.99
CA VAL A 27 9.76 19.60 1.95
C VAL A 27 8.40 19.62 1.23
N ALA A 28 8.28 20.39 0.15
CA ALA A 28 7.06 20.46 -0.63
C ALA A 28 6.71 19.11 -1.31
N GLU A 29 7.72 18.36 -1.75
CA GLU A 29 7.52 17.02 -2.30
C GLU A 29 7.08 16.03 -1.24
N LEU A 30 7.68 16.07 -0.05
CA LEU A 30 7.27 15.24 1.09
C LEU A 30 5.80 15.50 1.47
N ILE A 31 5.39 16.77 1.55
CA ILE A 31 4.00 17.13 1.87
C ILE A 31 3.03 16.56 0.81
N ARG A 32 3.40 16.62 -0.48
CA ARG A 32 2.58 16.04 -1.55
C ARG A 32 2.49 14.52 -1.44
N ARG A 33 3.63 13.83 -1.25
CA ARG A 33 3.65 12.38 -1.02
C ARG A 33 2.79 11.98 0.17
N GLY A 34 2.88 12.71 1.28
CA GLY A 34 2.05 12.51 2.46
C GLY A 34 0.55 12.69 2.17
N ALA A 35 0.19 13.74 1.41
CA ALA A 35 -1.19 13.96 0.99
C ALA A 35 -1.70 12.82 0.09
N ASP A 36 -0.91 12.37 -0.88
CA ASP A 36 -1.23 11.25 -1.75
C ASP A 36 -1.40 9.96 -0.93
N MET A 37 -0.54 9.70 0.05
CA MET A 37 -0.65 8.55 0.95
C MET A 37 -1.91 8.60 1.81
N VAL A 38 -2.29 9.77 2.34
CA VAL A 38 -3.54 9.92 3.10
C VAL A 38 -4.76 9.69 2.21
N LEU A 39 -4.75 10.21 0.99
CA LEU A 39 -5.83 10.00 0.01
C LEU A 39 -5.90 8.55 -0.46
N ALA A 40 -4.76 7.90 -0.68
CA ALA A 40 -4.65 6.48 -1.01
C ALA A 40 -5.02 5.58 0.18
N GLY A 41 -4.78 6.01 1.41
CA GLY A 41 -5.18 5.29 2.62
C GLY A 41 -6.67 5.43 2.94
N ARG A 42 -7.28 6.56 2.59
CA ARG A 42 -8.73 6.79 2.68
C ARG A 42 -9.50 6.15 1.52
N GLY A 43 -8.88 6.05 0.35
CA GLY A 43 -9.34 5.22 -0.74
C GLY A 43 -8.87 3.79 -0.50
N SER A 44 -9.63 3.00 0.27
CA SER A 44 -9.51 1.54 0.18
C SER A 44 -9.31 1.20 -1.29
N VAL A 45 -8.24 0.47 -1.63
CA VAL A 45 -7.98 0.00 -3.01
C VAL A 45 -9.33 -0.30 -3.63
N SER A 46 -9.70 0.45 -4.67
CA SER A 46 -11.08 0.42 -5.15
C SER A 46 -11.47 -1.03 -5.39
N ARG A 47 -12.73 -1.38 -5.17
CA ARG A 47 -13.16 -2.78 -5.34
C ARG A 47 -12.72 -3.30 -6.71
N GLU A 48 -12.74 -2.44 -7.72
CA GLU A 48 -12.31 -2.68 -9.09
C GLU A 48 -10.80 -2.95 -9.18
N GLU A 49 -9.96 -2.18 -8.49
CA GLU A 49 -8.51 -2.39 -8.42
C GLU A 49 -8.16 -3.69 -7.68
N ARG A 50 -8.86 -4.00 -6.58
CA ARG A 50 -8.69 -5.28 -5.87
C ARG A 50 -9.06 -6.47 -6.75
N VAL A 51 -10.20 -6.39 -7.43
CA VAL A 51 -10.66 -7.44 -8.36
C VAL A 51 -9.69 -7.60 -9.53
N ARG A 52 -9.24 -6.49 -10.14
CA ARG A 52 -8.31 -6.56 -11.26
C ARG A 52 -6.97 -7.18 -10.87
N ARG A 53 -6.45 -6.87 -9.68
CA ARG A 53 -5.24 -7.52 -9.15
C ARG A 53 -5.45 -9.02 -8.93
N ALA A 54 -6.56 -9.42 -8.30
CA ALA A 54 -6.89 -10.83 -8.09
C ALA A 54 -7.02 -11.60 -9.42
N LEU A 55 -7.70 -11.01 -10.41
CA LEU A 55 -7.82 -11.60 -11.75
C LEU A 55 -6.47 -11.71 -12.47
N SER A 56 -5.55 -10.75 -12.24
CA SER A 56 -4.24 -10.76 -12.90
C SER A 56 -3.35 -11.95 -12.49
N ILE A 57 -3.65 -12.61 -11.36
CA ILE A 57 -2.91 -13.78 -10.88
C ILE A 57 -3.70 -15.09 -11.01
N ALA A 58 -5.02 -15.01 -11.20
CA ALA A 58 -5.88 -16.18 -11.35
C ALA A 58 -5.44 -17.04 -12.56
N GLY A 59 -5.25 -18.34 -12.34
CA GLY A 59 -4.85 -19.29 -13.38
C GLY A 59 -3.36 -19.30 -13.75
N LYS A 60 -2.52 -18.44 -13.16
CA LYS A 60 -1.07 -18.44 -13.40
C LYS A 60 -0.32 -19.56 -12.67
N PHE A 61 -0.93 -20.14 -11.65
CA PHE A 61 -0.30 -21.14 -10.78
C PHE A 61 -1.21 -22.36 -10.67
N ARG A 62 -0.61 -23.55 -10.54
CA ARG A 62 -1.30 -24.82 -10.28
C ARG A 62 -0.54 -25.56 -9.20
N SER A 63 -1.23 -25.94 -8.14
CA SER A 63 -0.68 -26.77 -7.06
C SER A 63 -0.61 -28.26 -7.43
N GLY A 64 -1.35 -28.70 -8.46
CA GLY A 64 -1.52 -30.12 -8.81
C GLY A 64 -2.74 -30.75 -8.14
N GLU A 65 -3.12 -30.23 -6.98
CA GLU A 65 -4.31 -30.61 -6.23
C GLU A 65 -5.58 -29.93 -6.76
N THR A 66 -6.72 -30.64 -6.74
CA THR A 66 -7.98 -30.16 -7.33
C THR A 66 -9.02 -29.68 -6.33
N ASP A 67 -8.81 -29.92 -5.03
CA ASP A 67 -9.80 -29.75 -3.96
C ASP A 67 -9.25 -28.96 -2.76
N ILE A 68 -8.11 -28.27 -2.91
CA ILE A 68 -7.52 -27.42 -1.85
C ILE A 68 -8.55 -26.45 -1.28
N SER A 69 -9.41 -25.85 -2.11
CA SER A 69 -10.42 -24.91 -1.60
C SER A 69 -11.39 -25.55 -0.61
N VAL A 70 -11.68 -26.84 -0.77
CA VAL A 70 -12.58 -27.61 0.11
C VAL A 70 -11.82 -28.13 1.33
N ASN A 71 -10.60 -28.64 1.12
CA ASN A 71 -9.82 -29.35 2.13
C ASN A 71 -8.62 -28.54 2.67
N HIS A 72 -8.71 -27.21 2.68
CA HIS A 72 -7.61 -26.31 3.00
C HIS A 72 -6.94 -26.61 4.36
N ASP A 73 -7.72 -26.94 5.39
CA ASP A 73 -7.18 -27.26 6.72
C ASP A 73 -6.36 -28.56 6.74
N LYS A 74 -6.77 -29.56 5.94
CA LYS A 74 -6.04 -30.82 5.79
C LYS A 74 -4.66 -30.55 5.18
N TYR A 75 -4.62 -29.84 4.07
CA TYR A 75 -3.36 -29.50 3.40
C TYR A 75 -2.46 -28.61 4.27
N LEU A 76 -3.06 -27.68 5.02
CA LEU A 76 -2.32 -26.85 5.97
C LEU A 76 -1.66 -27.69 7.07
N ALA A 77 -2.37 -28.70 7.58
CA ALA A 77 -1.80 -29.62 8.56
C ALA A 77 -0.70 -30.50 7.96
N GLU A 78 -0.90 -31.04 6.75
CA GLU A 78 0.09 -31.91 6.09
C GLU A 78 1.42 -31.19 5.79
N ASP A 79 1.40 -29.90 5.46
CA ASP A 79 2.61 -29.15 5.10
C ASP A 79 3.36 -28.52 6.29
N PHE A 80 2.71 -28.36 7.45
CA PHE A 80 3.25 -27.58 8.58
C PHE A 80 3.22 -28.29 9.95
N LEU A 81 2.72 -29.54 10.04
CA LEU A 81 2.73 -30.38 11.25
C LEU A 81 3.38 -31.74 10.96
#